data_AF-A0A2Y9U1H4-F1
#
_entry.id   AF-A0A2Y9U1H4-F1
#
_cell.length_a   1.000
_cell.length_b   1.000
_cell.length_c   1.000
_cell.angle_alpha   90.00
_cell.angle_beta   90.00
_cell.angle_gamma   90.00
#
_symmetry.space_group_name_H-M   'P 1'
#
loop_
_entity.id
_entity.type
_entity.pdbx_description
1 polymer ?
#
loop_
_entity_poly.entity_id
_entity_poly.type
_entity_poly.pdbx_seq_one_letter_code
_entity_poly.pdbx_strand_id
1 'polypeptide(L)'
;MNNKIKRFIFCSGIVLTLAACSNPPSRQNFDYSLSQGQLELAQNIALEEGVSSDADIATELLWSLEAGTLLRMNSELDRSTKIFDTSETLIKENETQNLATYGFSQSASMVVNDNVMSYTPRVYDRVMVNTYKALNFWQQADFNDARVEWNRVDDRQRRAAEYFSEEINAQKDSVKSNHLGETYSGAMERLGDSGVDVAKWAPYDGYINPASLYLHGLYFLINNESVADLNKAKESLKRAYALTHSKQIRTDLNLANNGHKVAPGVWIIFENGTAAHKIERRIDLPLFLVTSRAVYTGMALPTLVSGSPAYPYLSVNGEKQTEPFANMDKIIQGEFKTEFTGILIKELTRAALKTAAQVSMRNADNKTVRILGVLTGIAQAVTTQADIRSWHTLPYEFQVTYVKWPKDGQLQINPSGGAAIQVDLPATPQPVVIYVRALNANMVPQVNLLTSKNAI
;
A
#
# COMPACT_ATOMS: atom_id res chain seq x y z
N MET A 1 -35.35 -25.48 31.19
CA MET A 1 -33.87 -25.24 31.13
C MET A 1 -33.23 -25.51 29.75
N ASN A 2 -33.85 -26.27 28.84
CA ASN A 2 -33.21 -26.66 27.56
C ASN A 2 -33.09 -25.56 26.48
N ASN A 3 -33.91 -24.50 26.47
CA ASN A 3 -33.84 -23.47 25.42
C ASN A 3 -32.77 -22.39 25.65
N LYS A 4 -32.32 -22.17 26.90
CA LYS A 4 -31.24 -21.21 27.20
C LYS A 4 -29.86 -21.79 26.86
N ILE A 5 -29.67 -23.09 27.03
CA ILE A 5 -28.41 -23.80 26.72
C ILE A 5 -28.20 -23.90 25.19
N LYS A 6 -29.25 -24.14 24.40
CA LYS A 6 -29.16 -24.16 22.93
C LYS A 6 -28.83 -22.79 22.31
N ARG A 7 -29.37 -21.69 22.84
CA ARG A 7 -28.98 -20.32 22.42
C ARG A 7 -27.53 -19.98 22.78
N PHE A 8 -27.01 -20.53 23.88
CA PHE A 8 -25.66 -20.27 24.36
C PHE A 8 -24.57 -20.99 23.53
N ILE A 9 -24.85 -22.22 23.09
CA ILE A 9 -23.98 -22.97 22.17
C ILE A 9 -23.93 -22.30 20.80
N PHE A 10 -25.05 -21.72 20.35
CA PHE A 10 -25.11 -20.96 19.08
C PHE A 10 -24.28 -19.67 19.13
N CYS A 11 -24.31 -18.92 20.23
CA CYS A 11 -23.48 -17.71 20.38
C CYS A 11 -21.99 -18.01 20.60
N SER A 12 -21.62 -19.11 21.26
CA SER A 12 -20.20 -19.50 21.40
C SER A 12 -19.63 -20.09 20.10
N GLY A 13 -20.45 -20.74 19.27
CA GLY A 13 -20.06 -21.23 17.95
C GLY A 13 -19.73 -20.11 16.96
N ILE A 14 -20.46 -18.98 17.01
CA ILE A 14 -20.23 -17.81 16.15
C ILE A 14 -18.92 -17.07 16.50
N VAL A 15 -18.48 -17.11 17.77
CA VAL A 15 -17.23 -16.45 18.20
C VAL A 15 -15.99 -17.25 17.79
N LEU A 16 -16.11 -18.58 17.63
CA LEU A 16 -14.99 -19.46 17.22
C LEU A 16 -14.72 -19.48 15.71
N THR A 17 -15.69 -19.10 14.87
CA THR A 17 -15.51 -19.06 13.40
C THR A 17 -14.93 -17.74 12.88
N LEU A 18 -14.80 -16.71 13.72
CA LEU A 18 -14.28 -15.38 13.35
C LEU A 18 -12.76 -15.22 13.57
N ALA A 19 -12.06 -16.28 13.95
CA ALA A 19 -10.63 -16.26 14.30
C ALA A 19 -9.68 -16.62 13.13
N ALA A 20 -10.16 -16.67 11.88
CA ALA A 20 -9.39 -17.18 10.74
C ALA A 20 -9.08 -16.15 9.63
N CYS A 21 -9.32 -14.85 9.85
CA CYS A 21 -9.55 -13.90 8.73
C CYS A 21 -8.38 -12.98 8.33
N SER A 22 -7.18 -13.10 8.90
CA SER A 22 -6.05 -12.22 8.53
C SER A 22 -5.14 -12.78 7.42
N ASN A 23 -5.06 -14.11 7.28
CA ASN A 23 -4.30 -14.80 6.23
C ASN A 23 -5.07 -16.04 5.73
N PRO A 24 -6.17 -15.85 4.97
CA PRO A 24 -6.98 -16.96 4.48
C PRO A 24 -6.18 -17.86 3.51
N PRO A 25 -6.61 -19.11 3.27
CA PRO A 25 -5.97 -19.98 2.28
C PRO A 25 -5.85 -19.34 0.89
N SER A 26 -6.81 -18.49 0.48
CA SER A 26 -6.74 -17.72 -0.76
C SER A 26 -5.52 -16.80 -0.83
N ARG A 27 -5.17 -16.13 0.28
CA ARG A 27 -3.97 -15.30 0.39
C ARG A 27 -2.68 -16.10 0.21
N GLN A 28 -2.58 -17.25 0.89
CA GLN A 28 -1.42 -18.13 0.76
C GLN A 28 -1.26 -18.68 -0.66
N ASN A 29 -2.37 -19.10 -1.29
CA ASN A 29 -2.37 -19.59 -2.66
C ASN A 29 -2.02 -18.48 -3.67
N PHE A 30 -2.51 -17.27 -3.44
CA PHE A 30 -2.16 -16.09 -4.24
C PHE A 30 -0.66 -15.80 -4.19
N ASP A 31 -0.09 -15.66 -2.99
CA ASP A 31 1.33 -15.37 -2.80
C ASP A 31 2.22 -16.49 -3.36
N TYR A 32 1.79 -17.75 -3.19
CA TYR A 32 2.46 -18.89 -3.80
C TYR A 32 2.42 -18.82 -5.34
N SER A 33 1.26 -18.54 -5.94
CA SER A 33 1.11 -18.42 -7.39
C SER A 33 2.01 -17.32 -7.96
N LEU A 34 2.06 -16.16 -7.30
CA LEU A 34 2.99 -15.07 -7.67
C LEU A 34 4.45 -15.53 -7.58
N SER A 35 4.84 -16.23 -6.50
CA SER A 35 6.22 -16.72 -6.31
C SER A 35 6.65 -17.72 -7.39
N GLN A 36 5.71 -18.51 -7.92
CA GLN A 36 5.94 -19.47 -8.99
C GLN A 36 5.83 -18.87 -10.39
N GLY A 37 5.56 -17.56 -10.48
CA GLY A 37 5.35 -16.86 -11.75
C GLY A 37 4.05 -17.21 -12.48
N GLN A 38 3.08 -17.77 -11.78
CA GLN A 38 1.78 -18.16 -12.30
C GLN A 38 0.82 -16.96 -12.28
N LEU A 39 1.10 -15.97 -13.14
CA LEU A 39 0.43 -14.68 -13.16
C LEU A 39 -1.09 -14.80 -13.39
N GLU A 40 -1.51 -15.62 -14.35
CA GLU A 40 -2.94 -15.85 -14.65
C GLU A 40 -3.68 -16.51 -13.47
N LEU A 41 -3.03 -17.46 -12.78
CA LEU A 41 -3.64 -18.10 -11.61
C LEU A 41 -3.81 -17.10 -10.46
N ALA A 42 -2.79 -16.28 -10.19
CA ALA A 42 -2.88 -15.23 -9.19
C ALA A 42 -3.97 -14.19 -9.54
N GLN A 43 -4.10 -13.83 -10.82
CA GLN A 43 -5.16 -12.95 -11.30
C GLN A 43 -6.53 -13.55 -11.04
N ASN A 44 -6.74 -14.82 -11.35
CA ASN A 44 -8.03 -15.49 -11.15
C ASN A 44 -8.41 -15.54 -9.66
N ILE A 45 -7.45 -15.86 -8.78
CA ILE A 45 -7.69 -15.84 -7.32
C ILE A 45 -8.12 -14.44 -6.86
N ALA A 46 -7.41 -13.39 -7.29
CA ALA A 46 -7.75 -12.02 -6.89
C ALA A 46 -9.12 -11.55 -7.43
N LEU A 47 -9.47 -11.97 -8.65
CA LEU A 47 -10.80 -11.70 -9.23
C LEU A 47 -11.91 -12.43 -8.46
N GLU A 48 -11.73 -13.71 -8.15
CA GLU A 48 -12.71 -14.52 -7.41
C GLU A 48 -12.99 -13.97 -6.01
N GLU A 49 -11.95 -13.49 -5.33
CA GLU A 49 -12.06 -12.98 -3.96
C GLU A 49 -12.55 -11.52 -3.87
N GLY A 50 -12.25 -10.72 -4.90
CA GLY A 50 -12.43 -9.26 -4.85
C GLY A 50 -13.43 -8.67 -5.83
N VAL A 51 -13.88 -9.41 -6.84
CA VAL A 51 -14.62 -8.84 -7.97
C VAL A 51 -15.87 -9.66 -8.29
N SER A 52 -16.99 -8.99 -8.53
CA SER A 52 -18.20 -9.63 -9.02
C SER A 52 -18.02 -10.13 -10.45
N SER A 53 -18.22 -11.44 -10.65
CA SER A 53 -18.07 -12.13 -11.95
C SER A 53 -18.94 -11.56 -13.07
N ASP A 54 -20.10 -10.99 -12.72
CA ASP A 54 -21.12 -10.62 -13.71
C ASP A 54 -20.93 -9.21 -14.26
N ALA A 55 -20.16 -8.37 -13.55
CA ALA A 55 -20.12 -6.94 -13.82
C ALA A 55 -18.72 -6.30 -13.71
N ASP A 56 -17.67 -7.05 -13.36
CA ASP A 56 -16.35 -6.53 -12.97
C ASP A 56 -16.45 -5.36 -11.96
N ILE A 57 -17.27 -5.55 -10.93
CA ILE A 57 -17.44 -4.55 -9.86
C ILE A 57 -16.65 -5.02 -8.65
N ALA A 58 -15.77 -4.15 -8.14
CA ALA A 58 -15.05 -4.36 -6.89
C ALA A 58 -16.03 -4.62 -5.72
N THR A 59 -15.85 -5.74 -5.03
CA THR A 59 -16.64 -6.15 -3.85
C THR A 59 -15.80 -6.21 -2.57
N GLU A 60 -14.51 -6.50 -2.69
CA GLU A 60 -13.52 -6.39 -1.60
C GLU A 60 -12.35 -5.55 -2.09
N LEU A 61 -12.04 -4.48 -1.35
CA LEU A 61 -11.12 -3.45 -1.82
C LEU A 61 -9.73 -4.01 -2.05
N LEU A 62 -9.13 -4.71 -1.08
CA LEU A 62 -7.75 -5.14 -1.20
C LEU A 62 -7.55 -6.12 -2.37
N TRP A 63 -8.42 -7.12 -2.49
CA TRP A 63 -8.38 -8.07 -3.59
C TRP A 63 -8.63 -7.41 -4.94
N SER A 64 -9.49 -6.40 -5.02
CA SER A 64 -9.70 -5.61 -6.24
C SER A 64 -8.45 -4.82 -6.64
N LEU A 65 -7.68 -4.32 -5.67
CA LEU A 65 -6.40 -3.65 -5.94
C LEU A 65 -5.38 -4.62 -6.52
N GLU A 66 -5.24 -5.81 -5.93
CA GLU A 66 -4.38 -6.88 -6.46
C GLU A 66 -4.83 -7.28 -7.88
N ALA A 67 -6.13 -7.50 -8.10
CA ALA A 67 -6.69 -7.87 -9.40
C ALA A 67 -6.45 -6.80 -10.47
N GLY A 68 -6.66 -5.53 -10.14
CA GLY A 68 -6.41 -4.41 -11.05
C GLY A 68 -4.95 -4.33 -11.51
N THR A 69 -3.99 -4.58 -10.62
CA THR A 69 -2.56 -4.65 -10.98
C THR A 69 -2.27 -5.83 -11.89
N LEU A 70 -2.78 -7.02 -11.59
CA LEU A 70 -2.50 -8.22 -12.37
C LEU A 70 -3.12 -8.18 -13.76
N LEU A 71 -4.33 -7.61 -13.89
CA LEU A 71 -4.96 -7.34 -15.19
C LEU A 71 -4.11 -6.39 -16.05
N ARG A 72 -3.58 -5.31 -15.44
CA ARG A 72 -2.63 -4.43 -16.13
C ARG A 72 -1.39 -5.22 -16.58
N MET A 73 -0.90 -6.12 -15.73
CA MET A 73 0.25 -6.97 -16.05
C MET A 73 -0.02 -7.98 -17.18
N ASN A 74 -1.26 -8.41 -17.34
CA ASN A 74 -1.73 -9.23 -18.46
C ASN A 74 -2.20 -8.40 -19.67
N SER A 75 -1.94 -7.08 -19.66
CA SER A 75 -2.35 -6.15 -20.72
C SER A 75 -3.87 -6.03 -20.93
N GLU A 76 -4.68 -6.44 -19.95
CA GLU A 76 -6.14 -6.28 -19.90
C GLU A 76 -6.51 -4.89 -19.35
N LEU A 77 -6.07 -3.85 -20.05
CA LEU A 77 -6.06 -2.46 -19.54
C LEU A 77 -7.47 -1.92 -19.25
N ASP A 78 -8.46 -2.19 -20.11
CA ASP A 78 -9.84 -1.72 -19.89
C ASP A 78 -10.46 -2.33 -18.64
N ARG A 79 -10.24 -3.64 -18.42
CA ARG A 79 -10.73 -4.35 -17.22
C ARG A 79 -10.01 -3.86 -15.97
N SER A 80 -8.69 -3.69 -16.06
CA SER A 80 -7.88 -3.11 -14.99
C SER A 80 -8.42 -1.72 -14.57
N THR A 81 -8.64 -0.83 -15.53
CA THR A 81 -9.19 0.51 -15.29
C THR A 81 -10.57 0.44 -14.64
N LYS A 82 -11.47 -0.41 -15.15
CA LYS A 82 -12.83 -0.58 -14.59
C LYS A 82 -12.82 -1.09 -13.15
N ILE A 83 -11.94 -2.03 -12.82
CA ILE A 83 -11.79 -2.51 -11.43
C ILE A 83 -11.22 -1.42 -10.53
N PHE A 84 -10.26 -0.62 -11.01
CA PHE A 84 -9.75 0.52 -10.26
C PHE A 84 -10.81 1.62 -10.05
N ASP A 85 -11.66 1.90 -11.05
CA ASP A 85 -12.79 2.84 -10.91
C ASP A 85 -13.79 2.40 -9.85
N THR A 86 -14.17 1.12 -9.86
CA THR A 86 -15.10 0.57 -8.85
C THR A 86 -14.44 0.47 -7.48
N SER A 87 -13.12 0.24 -7.41
CA SER A 87 -12.34 0.32 -6.16
C SER A 87 -12.33 1.73 -5.56
N GLU A 88 -12.26 2.79 -6.37
CA GLU A 88 -12.39 4.18 -5.88
C GLU A 88 -13.74 4.45 -5.19
N THR A 89 -14.78 3.70 -5.58
CA THR A 89 -16.10 3.78 -4.93
C THR A 89 -16.04 3.20 -3.51
N LEU A 90 -15.43 2.02 -3.33
CA LEU A 90 -15.19 1.42 -2.01
C LEU A 90 -14.30 2.31 -1.13
N ILE A 91 -13.29 2.97 -1.71
CA ILE A 91 -12.44 3.94 -1.01
C ILE A 91 -13.29 5.09 -0.47
N LYS A 92 -14.14 5.68 -1.31
CA LYS A 92 -15.01 6.81 -0.93
C LYS A 92 -16.06 6.42 0.10
N GLU A 93 -16.61 5.22 -0.01
CA GLU A 93 -17.55 4.67 0.99
C GLU A 93 -16.87 4.51 2.35
N ASN A 94 -15.65 3.95 2.38
CA ASN A 94 -14.87 3.82 3.61
C ASN A 94 -14.59 5.19 4.25
N GLU A 95 -14.20 6.20 3.47
CA GLU A 95 -14.00 7.57 3.96
C GLU A 95 -15.28 8.16 4.56
N THR A 96 -16.42 7.94 3.92
CA THR A 96 -17.73 8.44 4.38
C THR A 96 -18.21 7.72 5.64
N GLN A 97 -18.01 6.40 5.72
CA GLN A 97 -18.37 5.59 6.89
C GLN A 97 -17.47 5.86 8.09
N ASN A 98 -16.18 6.14 7.90
CA ASN A 98 -15.29 6.58 8.97
C ASN A 98 -15.76 7.90 9.58
N LEU A 99 -16.27 8.84 8.77
CA LEU A 99 -16.90 10.06 9.25
C LEU A 99 -18.17 9.79 10.09
N ALA A 100 -18.99 8.82 9.69
CA ALA A 100 -20.20 8.43 10.42
C ALA A 100 -19.90 7.63 11.72
N THR A 101 -18.78 6.90 11.77
CA THR A 101 -18.36 6.11 12.94
C THR A 101 -17.96 6.99 14.13
N TYR A 102 -17.61 8.26 13.90
CA TYR A 102 -17.51 9.26 14.98
C TYR A 102 -18.83 9.47 15.77
N GLY A 103 -19.97 8.99 15.25
CA GLY A 103 -21.25 8.96 15.96
C GLY A 103 -21.47 7.74 16.88
N PHE A 104 -20.66 6.69 16.77
CA PHE A 104 -20.63 5.58 17.75
C PHE A 104 -19.75 5.95 18.95
N SER A 105 -20.12 5.52 20.16
CA SER A 105 -19.27 5.75 21.34
C SER A 105 -17.90 5.09 21.15
N GLN A 106 -16.81 5.84 21.38
CA GLN A 106 -15.41 5.42 21.22
C GLN A 106 -15.06 4.09 21.93
N SER A 107 -15.84 3.70 22.94
CA SER A 107 -15.70 2.41 23.65
C SER A 107 -16.21 1.19 22.87
N ALA A 108 -17.16 1.36 21.93
CA ALA A 108 -17.75 0.27 21.16
C ALA A 108 -16.85 -0.18 20.00
N SER A 109 -16.18 0.76 19.32
CA SER A 109 -15.23 0.46 18.25
C SER A 109 -13.95 -0.21 18.74
N MET A 110 -13.60 -0.03 20.02
CA MET A 110 -12.48 -0.71 20.67
C MET A 110 -12.72 -2.21 20.91
N VAL A 111 -13.96 -2.70 20.85
CA VAL A 111 -14.27 -4.11 21.18
C VAL A 111 -14.32 -5.00 19.92
N VAL A 112 -14.49 -4.43 18.74
CA VAL A 112 -14.55 -5.16 17.47
C VAL A 112 -13.14 -5.49 16.97
N ASN A 113 -12.92 -6.70 16.45
CA ASN A 113 -11.64 -7.12 15.85
C ASN A 113 -11.46 -6.43 14.48
N ASP A 114 -10.26 -5.90 14.25
CA ASP A 114 -9.93 -5.11 13.06
C ASP A 114 -9.97 -5.96 11.77
N ASN A 115 -9.73 -7.27 11.87
CA ASN A 115 -9.88 -8.23 10.76
C ASN A 115 -11.34 -8.49 10.35
N VAL A 116 -12.32 -8.08 11.15
CA VAL A 116 -13.76 -8.19 10.82
C VAL A 116 -14.24 -6.94 10.06
N MET A 117 -13.46 -5.86 10.07
CA MET A 117 -13.77 -4.63 9.34
C MET A 117 -13.20 -4.68 7.92
N SER A 118 -13.86 -3.96 7.02
CA SER A 118 -13.38 -3.74 5.65
C SER A 118 -11.97 -3.15 5.66
N TYR A 119 -11.16 -3.51 4.66
CA TYR A 119 -9.82 -2.95 4.49
C TYR A 119 -9.88 -1.42 4.42
N THR A 120 -9.05 -0.75 5.22
CA THR A 120 -8.96 0.72 5.24
C THR A 120 -7.90 1.19 4.24
N PRO A 121 -8.28 1.95 3.21
CA PRO A 121 -7.36 2.39 2.16
C PRO A 121 -6.30 3.34 2.70
N ARG A 122 -5.05 3.05 2.38
CA ARG A 122 -3.89 3.89 2.68
C ARG A 122 -3.77 5.04 1.69
N VAL A 123 -2.96 6.05 2.01
CA VAL A 123 -2.74 7.17 1.08
C VAL A 123 -1.99 6.66 -0.15
N TYR A 124 -1.01 5.79 0.03
CA TYR A 124 -0.29 5.14 -1.07
C TYR A 124 -1.21 4.30 -1.96
N ASP A 125 -2.22 3.61 -1.41
CA ASP A 125 -3.19 2.84 -2.21
C ASP A 125 -3.90 3.76 -3.19
N ARG A 126 -4.41 4.89 -2.69
CA ARG A 126 -5.14 5.89 -3.49
C ARG A 126 -4.24 6.50 -4.56
N VAL A 127 -3.01 6.84 -4.22
CA VAL A 127 -2.04 7.40 -5.18
C VAL A 127 -1.72 6.37 -6.27
N MET A 128 -1.52 5.11 -5.91
CA MET A 128 -1.17 4.05 -6.85
C MET A 128 -2.33 3.61 -7.74
N VAL A 129 -3.56 3.59 -7.24
CA VAL A 129 -4.78 3.37 -8.06
C VAL A 129 -4.81 4.34 -9.22
N ASN A 130 -4.72 5.65 -8.98
CA ASN A 130 -4.77 6.63 -10.05
C ASN A 130 -3.47 6.65 -10.89
N THR A 131 -2.33 6.27 -10.31
CA THR A 131 -1.08 6.08 -11.09
C THR A 131 -1.25 4.97 -12.11
N TYR A 132 -1.80 3.81 -11.73
CA TYR A 132 -2.03 2.70 -12.65
C TYR A 132 -3.11 3.02 -13.68
N LYS A 133 -4.21 3.70 -13.31
CA LYS A 133 -5.20 4.18 -14.27
C LYS A 133 -4.56 5.13 -15.29
N ALA A 134 -3.76 6.10 -14.84
CA ALA A 134 -3.08 7.03 -15.73
C ALA A 134 -2.11 6.32 -16.70
N LEU A 135 -1.41 5.27 -16.21
CA LEU A 135 -0.55 4.43 -17.05
C LEU A 135 -1.35 3.56 -18.03
N ASN A 136 -2.51 3.02 -17.63
CA ASN A 136 -3.41 2.28 -18.52
C ASN A 136 -3.86 3.17 -19.68
N PHE A 137 -4.43 4.34 -19.38
CA PHE A 137 -4.88 5.28 -20.40
C PHE A 137 -3.72 5.76 -21.30
N TRP A 138 -2.55 6.05 -20.73
CA TRP A 138 -1.39 6.45 -21.52
C TRP A 138 -0.93 5.32 -22.45
N GLN A 139 -0.96 4.06 -22.00
CA GLN A 139 -0.59 2.91 -22.82
C GLN A 139 -1.60 2.68 -23.96
N GLN A 140 -2.86 3.06 -23.77
CA GLN A 140 -3.90 3.04 -24.79
C GLN A 140 -3.89 4.30 -25.70
N ALA A 141 -2.94 5.22 -25.49
CA ALA A 141 -2.89 6.53 -26.13
C ALA A 141 -4.13 7.42 -25.86
N ASP A 142 -4.87 7.15 -24.78
CA ASP A 142 -5.92 8.04 -24.27
C ASP A 142 -5.31 9.13 -23.39
N PHE A 143 -4.77 10.15 -24.05
CA PHE A 143 -4.11 11.27 -23.37
C PHE A 143 -5.09 12.17 -22.59
N ASN A 144 -6.39 12.12 -22.89
CA ASN A 144 -7.37 12.94 -22.18
C ASN A 144 -7.61 12.36 -20.79
N ASP A 145 -7.92 11.06 -20.71
CA ASP A 145 -8.19 10.40 -19.44
C ASP A 145 -6.90 10.17 -18.65
N ALA A 146 -5.77 9.89 -19.31
CA ALA A 146 -4.46 9.84 -18.64
C ALA A 146 -4.16 11.15 -17.91
N ARG A 147 -4.44 12.31 -18.54
CA ARG A 147 -4.24 13.63 -17.93
C ARG A 147 -5.14 13.85 -16.72
N VAL A 148 -6.41 13.41 -16.77
CA VAL A 148 -7.34 13.50 -15.64
C VAL A 148 -6.78 12.73 -14.45
N GLU A 149 -6.35 11.49 -14.68
CA GLU A 149 -5.81 10.63 -13.63
C GLU A 149 -4.47 11.14 -13.08
N TRP A 150 -3.60 11.70 -13.93
CA TRP A 150 -2.39 12.37 -13.46
C TRP A 150 -2.68 13.59 -12.57
N ASN A 151 -3.65 14.44 -12.93
CA ASN A 151 -4.05 15.55 -12.04
C ASN A 151 -4.60 15.04 -10.70
N ARG A 152 -5.35 13.93 -10.72
CA ARG A 152 -5.85 13.26 -9.51
C ARG A 152 -4.71 12.71 -8.65
N VAL A 153 -3.63 12.20 -9.25
CA VAL A 153 -2.41 11.77 -8.54
C VAL A 153 -1.75 12.95 -7.82
N ASP A 154 -1.49 14.07 -8.52
CA ASP A 154 -0.85 15.25 -7.89
C ASP A 154 -1.70 15.83 -6.75
N ASP A 155 -3.02 15.92 -6.94
CA ASP A 155 -3.92 16.43 -5.92
C ASP A 155 -3.97 15.53 -4.67
N ARG A 156 -3.94 14.20 -4.81
CA ARG A 156 -3.84 13.27 -3.67
C ARG A 156 -2.53 13.44 -2.93
N GLN A 157 -1.41 13.56 -3.65
CA GLN A 157 -0.10 13.75 -3.03
C GLN A 157 0.02 15.09 -2.31
N ARG A 158 -0.61 16.15 -2.82
CA ARG A 158 -0.65 17.46 -2.16
C ARG A 158 -1.41 17.41 -0.82
N ARG A 159 -2.46 16.60 -0.74
CA ARG A 159 -3.28 16.43 0.47
C ARG A 159 -2.67 15.49 1.52
N ALA A 160 -1.68 14.68 1.15
CA ALA A 160 -1.07 13.70 2.05
C ALA A 160 -0.45 14.34 3.31
N ALA A 161 0.31 15.42 3.16
CA ALA A 161 0.98 16.08 4.29
C ALA A 161 0.00 16.65 5.33
N GLU A 162 -1.10 17.24 4.87
CA GLU A 162 -2.17 17.75 5.74
C GLU A 162 -2.86 16.60 6.47
N TYR A 163 -3.26 15.56 5.74
CA TYR A 163 -3.87 14.35 6.30
C TYR A 163 -3.01 13.72 7.42
N PHE A 164 -1.72 13.50 7.18
CA PHE A 164 -0.84 12.92 8.19
C PHE A 164 -0.57 13.85 9.35
N SER A 165 -0.52 15.17 9.12
CA SER A 165 -0.40 16.15 10.21
C SER A 165 -1.61 16.11 11.15
N GLU A 166 -2.82 16.05 10.60
CA GLU A 166 -4.06 15.92 11.37
C GLU A 166 -4.09 14.61 12.18
N GLU A 167 -3.79 13.48 11.53
CA GLU A 167 -3.76 12.16 12.17
C GLU A 167 -2.74 12.11 13.33
N ILE A 168 -1.52 12.62 13.12
CA ILE A 168 -0.48 12.65 14.15
C ILE A 168 -0.91 13.53 15.34
N ASN A 169 -1.58 14.64 15.10
CA ASN A 169 -2.07 15.51 16.18
C ASN A 169 -3.19 14.84 16.97
N ALA A 170 -4.15 14.20 16.28
CA ALA A 170 -5.21 13.43 16.93
C ALA A 170 -4.64 12.29 17.80
N GLN A 171 -3.61 11.60 17.33
CA GLN A 171 -2.92 10.55 18.10
C GLN A 171 -2.23 11.13 19.35
N LYS A 172 -1.54 12.27 19.23
CA LYS A 172 -0.94 12.96 20.39
C LYS A 172 -1.98 13.36 21.42
N ASP A 173 -3.13 13.87 20.99
CA ASP A 173 -4.21 14.26 21.87
C ASP A 173 -4.87 13.05 22.54
N SER A 174 -5.01 11.92 21.83
CA SER A 174 -5.47 10.64 22.39
C SER A 174 -4.53 10.11 23.48
N VAL A 175 -3.21 10.18 23.29
CA VAL A 175 -2.23 9.79 24.32
C VAL A 175 -2.36 10.65 25.57
N LYS A 176 -2.51 11.98 25.41
CA LYS A 176 -2.63 12.93 26.52
C LYS A 176 -3.93 12.74 27.30
N SER A 177 -5.06 12.74 26.59
CA SER A 177 -6.40 12.66 27.18
C SER A 177 -6.66 11.34 27.90
N ASN A 178 -6.10 10.23 27.42
CA ASN A 178 -6.20 8.93 28.07
C ASN A 178 -5.11 8.66 29.11
N HIS A 179 -4.26 9.65 29.43
CA HIS A 179 -3.14 9.53 30.36
C HIS A 179 -2.18 8.37 30.05
N LEU A 180 -1.98 8.07 28.75
CA LEU A 180 -1.18 6.92 28.29
C LEU A 180 0.31 7.25 28.10
N GLY A 181 0.78 8.46 28.45
CA GLY A 181 2.13 8.92 28.12
C GLY A 181 3.26 8.01 28.60
N GLU A 182 3.25 7.62 29.88
CA GLU A 182 4.25 6.70 30.45
C GLU A 182 4.10 5.28 29.88
N THR A 183 2.86 4.79 29.77
CA THR A 183 2.55 3.47 29.22
C THR A 183 3.02 3.33 27.77
N TYR A 184 2.76 4.35 26.95
CA TYR A 184 3.17 4.40 25.55
C TYR A 184 4.70 4.43 25.42
N SER A 185 5.37 5.26 26.24
CA SER A 185 6.83 5.35 26.23
C SER A 185 7.49 4.02 26.61
N GLY A 186 7.00 3.36 27.67
CA GLY A 186 7.48 2.04 28.07
C GLY A 186 7.19 0.96 27.02
N ALA A 187 6.05 1.03 26.33
CA ALA A 187 5.74 0.12 25.23
C ALA A 187 6.72 0.27 24.05
N MET A 188 7.05 1.52 23.68
CA MET A 188 8.02 1.83 22.63
C MET A 188 9.44 1.33 22.95
N GLU A 189 9.86 1.43 24.22
CA GLU A 189 11.15 0.87 24.66
C GLU A 189 11.18 -0.65 24.48
N ARG A 190 10.13 -1.36 24.91
CA ARG A 190 10.03 -2.83 24.75
C ARG A 190 9.95 -3.27 23.29
N LEU A 191 9.29 -2.49 22.45
CA LEU A 191 9.30 -2.70 21.00
C LEU A 191 10.75 -2.67 20.48
N GLY A 192 11.52 -1.65 20.89
CA GLY A 192 12.95 -1.56 20.58
C GLY A 192 13.75 -2.77 21.05
N ASP A 193 13.58 -3.20 22.30
CA ASP A 193 14.24 -4.38 22.88
C ASP A 193 13.90 -5.68 22.12
N SER A 194 12.69 -5.77 21.56
CA SER A 194 12.24 -6.90 20.74
C SER A 194 12.71 -6.86 19.28
N GLY A 195 13.51 -5.84 18.91
CA GLY A 195 14.02 -5.62 17.57
C GLY A 195 13.04 -4.91 16.62
N VAL A 196 11.95 -4.35 17.13
CA VAL A 196 11.00 -3.53 16.36
C VAL A 196 11.38 -2.06 16.49
N ASP A 197 12.16 -1.58 15.52
CA ASP A 197 12.65 -0.21 15.47
C ASP A 197 11.74 0.68 14.60
N VAL A 198 10.71 1.25 15.23
CA VAL A 198 9.73 2.15 14.60
C VAL A 198 10.38 3.43 14.07
N ALA A 199 11.55 3.83 14.60
CA ALA A 199 12.23 5.06 14.18
C ALA A 199 12.76 4.95 12.74
N LYS A 200 13.09 3.73 12.27
CA LYS A 200 13.55 3.46 10.90
C LYS A 200 12.48 3.68 9.83
N TRP A 201 11.21 3.69 10.21
CA TRP A 201 10.09 3.87 9.28
C TRP A 201 9.86 5.34 8.94
N ALA A 202 10.87 5.99 8.35
CA ALA A 202 10.81 7.39 8.00
C ALA A 202 10.23 7.58 6.57
N PRO A 203 9.13 8.35 6.41
CA PRO A 203 8.60 8.65 5.08
C PRO A 203 9.58 9.50 4.26
N TYR A 204 9.33 9.60 2.96
CA TYR A 204 9.80 10.76 2.20
C TYR A 204 9.11 12.03 2.70
N ASP A 205 9.74 13.19 2.52
CA ASP A 205 9.17 14.45 2.95
C ASP A 205 7.77 14.66 2.36
N GLY A 206 6.81 14.99 3.24
CA GLY A 206 5.41 15.19 2.88
C GLY A 206 4.61 13.91 2.56
N TYR A 207 5.15 12.71 2.80
CA TYR A 207 4.53 11.43 2.46
C TYR A 207 4.23 11.28 0.95
N ILE A 208 5.03 11.97 0.13
CA ILE A 208 4.89 12.02 -1.32
C ILE A 208 5.56 10.78 -1.93
N ASN A 209 4.88 10.11 -2.86
CA ASN A 209 5.45 9.03 -3.66
C ASN A 209 6.28 9.60 -4.83
N PRO A 210 7.62 9.53 -4.80
CA PRO A 210 8.44 10.14 -5.84
C PRO A 210 8.28 9.48 -7.21
N ALA A 211 7.87 8.20 -7.27
CA ALA A 211 7.60 7.50 -8.51
C ALA A 211 6.41 8.09 -9.26
N SER A 212 5.27 8.18 -8.59
CA SER A 212 4.05 8.79 -9.13
C SER A 212 4.29 10.26 -9.52
N LEU A 213 5.08 10.98 -8.73
CA LEU A 213 5.41 12.38 -9.01
C LEU A 213 6.35 12.55 -10.23
N TYR A 214 7.36 11.69 -10.36
CA TYR A 214 8.23 11.69 -11.53
C TYR A 214 7.47 11.30 -12.80
N LEU A 215 6.63 10.26 -12.74
CA LEU A 215 5.82 9.82 -13.89
C LEU A 215 4.81 10.90 -14.32
N HIS A 216 4.18 11.59 -13.37
CA HIS A 216 3.37 12.78 -13.64
C HIS A 216 4.18 13.86 -14.37
N GLY A 217 5.38 14.19 -13.86
CA GLY A 217 6.26 15.16 -14.49
C GLY A 217 6.71 14.76 -15.89
N LEU A 218 7.06 13.48 -16.08
CA LEU A 218 7.49 12.92 -17.36
C LEU A 218 6.34 12.90 -18.39
N TYR A 219 5.13 12.55 -17.97
CA TYR A 219 3.93 12.61 -18.80
C TYR A 219 3.72 14.02 -19.35
N PHE A 220 3.70 15.03 -18.48
CA PHE A 220 3.52 16.41 -18.91
C PHE A 220 4.72 16.96 -19.67
N LEU A 221 5.94 16.48 -19.42
CA LEU A 221 7.11 16.87 -20.21
C LEU A 221 6.98 16.41 -21.66
N ILE A 222 6.63 15.14 -21.87
CA ILE A 222 6.57 14.52 -23.20
C ILE A 222 5.29 14.92 -23.96
N ASN A 223 4.17 15.05 -23.25
CA ASN A 223 2.84 15.26 -23.83
C ASN A 223 2.29 16.68 -23.62
N ASN A 224 3.15 17.67 -23.34
CA ASN A 224 2.68 19.05 -23.15
C ASN A 224 1.98 19.60 -24.41
N GLU A 225 0.91 20.37 -24.18
CA GLU A 225 0.18 21.09 -25.24
C GLU A 225 0.15 22.60 -24.96
N SER A 226 0.67 23.02 -23.79
CA SER A 226 0.60 24.38 -23.32
C SER A 226 1.74 24.70 -22.36
N VAL A 227 1.97 26.00 -22.13
CA VAL A 227 2.90 26.48 -21.10
C VAL A 227 2.49 26.00 -19.70
N ALA A 228 1.18 25.84 -19.44
CA ALA A 228 0.68 25.33 -18.18
C ALA A 228 1.13 23.87 -17.93
N ASP A 229 1.12 23.04 -18.96
CA ASP A 229 1.61 21.65 -18.86
C ASP A 229 3.10 21.58 -18.62
N LEU A 230 3.86 22.41 -19.34
CA LEU A 230 5.29 22.49 -19.11
C LEU A 230 5.60 22.97 -17.68
N ASN A 231 4.81 23.87 -17.11
CA ASN A 231 4.94 24.29 -15.72
C ASN A 231 4.61 23.15 -14.74
N LYS A 232 3.57 22.34 -15.01
CA LYS A 232 3.28 21.12 -14.24
C LYS A 232 4.45 20.14 -14.27
N ALA A 233 5.04 19.92 -15.45
CA ALA A 233 6.22 19.09 -15.63
C ALA A 233 7.39 19.60 -14.77
N LYS A 234 7.73 20.89 -14.89
CA LYS A 234 8.81 21.53 -14.11
C LYS A 234 8.62 21.36 -12.61
N GLU A 235 7.42 21.67 -12.11
CA GLU A 235 7.15 21.61 -10.67
C GLU A 235 7.24 20.17 -10.13
N SER A 236 6.69 19.22 -10.87
CA SER A 236 6.72 17.80 -10.49
C SER A 236 8.13 17.24 -10.52
N LEU A 237 8.90 17.52 -11.57
CA LEU A 237 10.29 17.08 -11.70
C LEU A 237 11.19 17.74 -10.65
N LYS A 238 10.94 19.00 -10.30
CA LYS A 238 11.65 19.71 -9.23
C LYS A 238 11.40 19.06 -7.88
N ARG A 239 10.14 18.78 -7.53
CA ARG A 239 9.77 18.11 -6.28
C ARG A 239 10.31 16.66 -6.25
N ALA A 240 10.20 15.91 -7.35
CA ALA A 240 10.76 14.57 -7.47
C ALA A 240 12.29 14.58 -7.31
N TYR A 241 13.01 15.53 -7.91
CA TYR A 241 14.46 15.67 -7.73
C TYR A 241 14.83 16.02 -6.29
N ALA A 242 14.06 16.88 -5.62
CA ALA A 242 14.29 17.24 -4.23
C ALA A 242 14.19 16.01 -3.29
N LEU A 243 13.28 15.08 -3.58
CA LEU A 243 13.08 13.86 -2.78
C LEU A 243 14.09 12.74 -3.07
N THR A 244 14.61 12.68 -4.30
CA THR A 244 15.33 11.49 -4.81
C THR A 244 16.79 11.76 -5.11
N HIS A 245 17.15 13.00 -5.42
CA HIS A 245 18.46 13.40 -5.94
C HIS A 245 18.93 12.62 -7.19
N SER A 246 17.99 12.01 -7.92
CA SER A 246 18.31 11.22 -9.12
C SER A 246 18.95 12.07 -10.22
N LYS A 247 20.05 11.56 -10.81
CA LYS A 247 20.75 12.19 -11.92
C LYS A 247 19.87 12.31 -13.17
N GLN A 248 19.06 11.29 -13.43
CA GLN A 248 18.15 11.27 -14.57
C GLN A 248 17.05 12.33 -14.39
N ILE A 249 16.41 12.37 -13.22
CA ILE A 249 15.36 13.36 -12.94
C ILE A 249 15.90 14.79 -13.02
N ARG A 250 17.15 15.03 -12.58
CA ARG A 250 17.81 16.33 -12.77
C ARG A 250 17.96 16.70 -14.25
N THR A 251 18.31 15.72 -15.09
CA THR A 251 18.44 15.92 -16.54
C THR A 251 17.08 16.27 -17.15
N ASP A 252 16.03 15.57 -16.76
CA ASP A 252 14.67 15.83 -17.25
C ASP A 252 14.13 17.18 -16.76
N LEU A 253 14.43 17.58 -15.53
CA LEU A 253 14.12 18.92 -15.00
C LEU A 253 14.81 20.02 -15.81
N ASN A 254 16.08 19.83 -16.16
CA ASN A 254 16.81 20.79 -17.01
C ASN A 254 16.19 20.87 -18.41
N LEU A 255 15.78 19.74 -18.97
CA LEU A 255 15.06 19.70 -20.24
C LEU A 255 13.75 20.49 -20.15
N ALA A 256 12.96 20.29 -19.09
CA ALA A 256 11.73 21.04 -18.85
C ALA A 256 11.99 22.55 -18.71
N ASN A 257 13.04 22.94 -17.97
CA ASN A 257 13.43 24.35 -17.76
C ASN A 257 13.75 25.09 -19.07
N ASN A 258 14.41 24.41 -20.01
CA ASN A 258 14.82 25.01 -21.28
C ASN A 258 13.67 25.20 -22.30
N GLY A 259 12.47 24.64 -22.03
CA GLY A 259 11.26 24.92 -22.81
C GLY A 259 11.28 24.50 -24.27
N HIS A 260 12.18 23.60 -24.66
CA HIS A 260 12.24 23.06 -26.01
C HIS A 260 11.31 21.86 -26.18
N LYS A 261 10.90 21.60 -27.42
CA LYS A 261 10.28 20.33 -27.80
C LYS A 261 11.23 19.18 -27.46
N VAL A 262 10.70 18.15 -26.82
CA VAL A 262 11.46 16.96 -26.42
C VAL A 262 11.90 16.22 -27.69
N ALA A 263 13.21 16.01 -27.84
CA ALA A 263 13.76 15.27 -28.96
C ALA A 263 13.45 13.76 -28.85
N PRO A 264 13.44 13.01 -29.97
CA PRO A 264 13.27 11.56 -29.94
C PRO A 264 14.25 10.86 -28.99
N GLY A 265 13.71 9.97 -28.16
CA GLY A 265 14.46 9.26 -27.13
C GLY A 265 13.56 8.37 -26.29
N VAL A 266 14.18 7.50 -25.51
CA VAL A 266 13.48 6.43 -24.80
C VAL A 266 13.83 6.50 -23.31
N TRP A 267 12.81 6.75 -22.48
CA TRP A 267 12.90 6.54 -21.04
C TRP A 267 12.52 5.10 -20.75
N ILE A 268 13.35 4.39 -19.99
CA ILE A 268 13.01 3.06 -19.49
C ILE A 268 12.68 3.24 -18.02
N ILE A 269 11.42 3.04 -17.67
CA ILE A 269 10.94 3.01 -16.28
C ILE A 269 10.82 1.55 -15.89
N PHE A 270 11.51 1.15 -14.83
CA PHE A 270 11.46 -0.21 -14.32
C PHE A 270 10.78 -0.25 -12.96
N GLU A 271 9.59 -0.83 -12.93
CA GLU A 271 8.79 -1.11 -11.75
C GLU A 271 9.16 -2.50 -11.21
N ASN A 272 9.96 -2.54 -10.14
CA ASN A 272 10.75 -3.71 -9.77
C ASN A 272 10.30 -4.35 -8.45
N GLY A 273 10.08 -5.66 -8.46
CA GLY A 273 9.85 -6.45 -7.26
C GLY A 273 8.46 -6.33 -6.65
N THR A 274 8.30 -6.78 -5.42
CA THR A 274 7.07 -6.64 -4.62
C THR A 274 7.34 -5.83 -3.36
N ALA A 275 6.37 -5.02 -2.95
CA ALA A 275 6.47 -4.13 -1.81
C ALA A 275 6.54 -4.86 -0.45
N ALA A 276 6.91 -4.11 0.58
CA ALA A 276 6.80 -4.53 1.97
C ALA A 276 5.38 -4.96 2.33
N HIS A 277 5.29 -5.99 3.17
CA HIS A 277 4.03 -6.50 3.70
C HIS A 277 4.07 -6.59 5.21
N LYS A 278 2.88 -6.63 5.81
CA LYS A 278 2.74 -6.72 7.26
C LYS A 278 2.84 -8.17 7.71
N ILE A 279 3.47 -8.39 8.85
CA ILE A 279 3.45 -9.65 9.59
C ILE A 279 3.03 -9.40 11.03
N GLU A 280 2.41 -10.40 11.65
CA GLU A 280 2.09 -10.33 13.07
C GLU A 280 3.33 -10.66 13.90
N ARG A 281 3.63 -9.81 14.89
CA ARG A 281 4.56 -10.13 15.97
C ARG A 281 3.83 -10.03 17.30
N ARG A 282 3.94 -11.09 18.08
CA ARG A 282 3.47 -11.10 19.46
C ARG A 282 4.53 -10.46 20.35
N ILE A 283 4.12 -9.42 21.08
CA ILE A 283 4.99 -8.69 21.98
C ILE A 283 4.33 -8.68 23.35
N ASP A 284 5.06 -9.20 24.33
CA ASP A 284 4.59 -9.23 25.71
C ASP A 284 4.90 -7.89 26.37
N LEU A 285 3.89 -7.03 26.44
CA LEU A 285 4.04 -5.76 27.14
C LEU A 285 3.80 -5.97 28.65
N PRO A 286 4.70 -5.46 29.51
CA PRO A 286 4.50 -5.55 30.94
C PRO A 286 3.28 -4.73 31.37
N LEU A 287 2.32 -5.38 32.01
CA LEU A 287 1.11 -4.72 32.49
C LEU A 287 1.32 -3.90 33.77
N PHE A 288 2.54 -3.84 34.32
CA PHE A 288 2.84 -2.94 35.46
C PHE A 288 2.68 -1.46 35.10
N LEU A 289 2.62 -1.12 33.81
CA LEU A 289 2.26 0.20 33.29
C LEU A 289 0.74 0.50 33.42
N VAL A 290 -0.06 -0.48 33.88
CA VAL A 290 -1.53 -0.42 33.96
C VAL A 290 -2.06 -0.98 35.30
N THR A 291 -1.45 -2.02 35.91
CA THR A 291 -1.78 -2.52 37.27
C THR A 291 -0.62 -3.22 38.00
N SER A 292 -0.66 -3.27 39.33
CA SER A 292 0.36 -3.92 40.19
C SER A 292 0.25 -5.45 40.32
N ARG A 293 -0.61 -6.14 39.55
CA ARG A 293 -0.95 -7.56 39.77
C ARG A 293 -0.99 -8.46 38.54
N ALA A 294 -0.72 -7.95 37.34
CA ALA A 294 -0.59 -8.74 36.12
C ALA A 294 0.84 -8.61 35.58
N VAL A 295 1.47 -9.74 35.23
CA VAL A 295 2.90 -9.75 34.89
C VAL A 295 3.11 -9.34 33.42
N TYR A 296 2.30 -9.86 32.48
CA TYR A 296 2.36 -9.54 31.04
C TYR A 296 1.00 -9.76 30.35
N THR A 297 0.69 -8.99 29.31
CA THR A 297 -0.27 -9.40 28.28
C THR A 297 0.45 -9.46 26.95
N GLY A 298 0.32 -10.60 26.26
CA GLY A 298 0.76 -10.70 24.89
C GLY A 298 -0.18 -9.90 24.00
N MET A 299 0.38 -8.96 23.24
CA MET A 299 -0.36 -8.21 22.22
C MET A 299 0.17 -8.62 20.85
N ALA A 300 -0.74 -8.95 19.95
CA ALA A 300 -0.43 -9.15 18.54
C ALA A 300 -0.36 -7.78 17.87
N LEU A 301 0.83 -7.37 17.45
CA LEU A 301 1.06 -6.10 16.76
C LEU A 301 1.55 -6.38 15.33
N PRO A 302 1.08 -5.62 14.33
CA PRO A 302 1.65 -5.72 13.00
C PRO A 302 3.06 -5.11 12.99
N THR A 303 3.94 -5.68 12.18
CA THR A 303 5.25 -5.12 11.85
C THR A 303 5.49 -5.30 10.35
N LEU A 304 6.49 -4.63 9.78
CA LEU A 304 6.80 -4.76 8.36
C LEU A 304 7.97 -5.71 8.10
N VAL A 305 7.81 -6.52 7.06
CA VAL A 305 8.91 -7.18 6.36
C VAL A 305 9.11 -6.45 5.05
N SER A 306 10.36 -6.10 4.75
CA SER A 306 10.68 -5.43 3.48
C SER A 306 10.34 -6.30 2.29
N GLY A 307 9.99 -5.62 1.20
CA GLY A 307 9.84 -6.22 -0.10
C GLY A 307 11.15 -6.75 -0.65
N SER A 308 11.14 -7.16 -1.91
CA SER A 308 12.35 -7.62 -2.59
C SER A 308 12.32 -7.22 -4.06
N PRO A 309 13.44 -6.72 -4.62
CA PRO A 309 13.54 -6.47 -6.05
C PRO A 309 13.52 -7.79 -6.82
N ALA A 310 12.94 -7.78 -8.02
CA ALA A 310 13.01 -8.91 -8.94
C ALA A 310 14.42 -9.03 -9.56
N TYR A 311 15.01 -7.90 -9.93
CA TYR A 311 16.35 -7.80 -10.51
C TYR A 311 17.10 -6.60 -9.91
N PRO A 312 18.44 -6.61 -9.83
CA PRO A 312 19.19 -5.43 -9.36
C PRO A 312 19.06 -4.23 -10.31
N TYR A 313 18.98 -4.48 -11.62
CA TYR A 313 18.77 -3.49 -12.67
C TYR A 313 18.38 -4.18 -13.98
N LEU A 314 17.94 -3.39 -14.96
CA LEU A 314 17.88 -3.76 -16.37
C LEU A 314 19.06 -3.14 -17.12
N SER A 315 19.70 -3.90 -18.00
CA SER A 315 20.67 -3.35 -18.95
C SER A 315 20.01 -3.10 -20.30
N VAL A 316 20.18 -1.90 -20.84
CA VAL A 316 19.64 -1.46 -22.13
C VAL A 316 20.77 -1.42 -23.15
N ASN A 317 20.64 -2.20 -24.22
CA ASN A 317 21.62 -2.40 -25.29
C ASN A 317 23.04 -2.79 -24.82
N GLY A 318 23.16 -3.34 -23.61
CA GLY A 318 24.46 -3.68 -23.01
C GLY A 318 25.30 -2.47 -22.56
N GLU A 319 24.79 -1.24 -22.71
CA GLU A 319 25.57 -0.01 -22.45
C GLU A 319 25.12 0.73 -21.18
N LYS A 320 23.80 0.87 -20.98
CA LYS A 320 23.24 1.59 -19.83
C LYS A 320 22.50 0.66 -18.89
N GLN A 321 22.49 1.03 -17.62
CA GLN A 321 21.71 0.34 -16.59
C GLN A 321 20.63 1.29 -16.05
N THR A 322 19.52 0.72 -15.61
CA THR A 322 18.53 1.45 -14.80
C THR A 322 19.09 1.72 -13.41
N GLU A 323 18.84 2.92 -12.89
CA GLU A 323 19.25 3.33 -11.54
C GLU A 323 18.00 3.59 -10.68
N PRO A 324 17.98 3.15 -9.40
CA PRO A 324 16.85 3.41 -8.52
C PRO A 324 16.68 4.90 -8.27
N PHE A 325 15.42 5.35 -8.27
CA PHE A 325 15.08 6.72 -7.93
C PHE A 325 13.97 6.84 -6.89
N ALA A 326 13.13 5.83 -6.71
CA ALA A 326 12.08 5.82 -5.69
C ALA A 326 11.97 4.45 -5.04
N ASN A 327 11.82 4.42 -3.71
CA ASN A 327 11.65 3.19 -2.94
C ASN A 327 10.24 3.17 -2.33
N MET A 328 9.44 2.17 -2.70
CA MET A 328 8.04 2.08 -2.26
C MET A 328 7.93 1.59 -0.82
N ASP A 329 8.84 0.70 -0.38
CA ASP A 329 8.94 0.29 1.02
C ASP A 329 9.06 1.50 1.94
N LYS A 330 9.85 2.52 1.58
CA LYS A 330 10.00 3.74 2.37
C LYS A 330 8.68 4.53 2.47
N ILE A 331 7.84 4.53 1.43
CA ILE A 331 6.50 5.12 1.47
C ILE A 331 5.60 4.34 2.42
N ILE A 332 5.53 3.02 2.24
CA ILE A 332 4.70 2.14 3.05
C ILE A 332 5.13 2.20 4.52
N GLN A 333 6.44 2.16 4.80
CA GLN A 333 6.99 2.31 6.15
C GLN A 333 6.59 3.65 6.76
N GLY A 334 6.72 4.73 6.00
CA GLY A 334 6.34 6.06 6.43
C GLY A 334 4.88 6.15 6.89
N GLU A 335 3.94 5.70 6.04
CA GLU A 335 2.52 5.66 6.40
C GLU A 335 2.24 4.68 7.55
N PHE A 336 2.89 3.52 7.52
CA PHE A 336 2.75 2.49 8.55
C PHE A 336 3.24 2.97 9.91
N LYS A 337 4.23 3.85 10.01
CA LYS A 337 4.66 4.43 11.29
C LYS A 337 3.53 5.22 11.96
N THR A 338 2.81 6.03 11.18
CA THR A 338 1.65 6.78 11.66
C THR A 338 0.52 5.82 12.01
N GLU A 339 0.25 4.83 11.16
CA GLU A 339 -0.74 3.78 11.44
C GLU A 339 -0.43 3.00 12.73
N PHE A 340 0.80 2.52 12.86
CA PHE A 340 1.29 1.72 13.98
C PHE A 340 1.17 2.48 15.29
N THR A 341 1.40 3.79 15.28
CA THR A 341 1.18 4.64 16.46
C THR A 341 -0.28 4.59 16.92
N GLY A 342 -1.22 4.75 15.99
CA GLY A 342 -2.65 4.61 16.28
C GLY A 342 -3.03 3.20 16.77
N ILE A 343 -2.50 2.15 16.13
CA ILE A 343 -2.71 0.75 16.53
C ILE A 343 -2.20 0.53 17.96
N LEU A 344 -0.99 0.99 18.28
CA LEU A 344 -0.40 0.82 19.60
C LEU A 344 -1.24 1.53 20.68
N ILE A 345 -1.67 2.78 20.44
CA ILE A 345 -2.56 3.51 21.36
C ILE A 345 -3.85 2.73 21.60
N LYS A 346 -4.45 2.21 20.53
CA LYS A 346 -5.69 1.43 20.59
C LYS A 346 -5.50 0.13 21.37
N GLU A 347 -4.42 -0.61 21.13
CA GLU A 347 -4.11 -1.85 21.84
C GLU A 347 -3.80 -1.62 23.33
N LEU A 348 -3.05 -0.56 23.66
CA LEU A 348 -2.81 -0.18 25.06
C LEU A 348 -4.12 0.19 25.77
N THR A 349 -5.02 0.90 25.08
CA THR A 349 -6.35 1.24 25.62
C THR A 349 -7.22 -0.01 25.80
N ARG A 350 -7.25 -0.90 24.81
CA ARG A 350 -7.93 -2.22 24.87
C ARG A 350 -7.42 -3.04 26.06
N ALA A 351 -6.10 -3.10 26.26
CA ALA A 351 -5.46 -3.79 27.37
C ALA A 351 -5.86 -3.19 28.73
N ALA A 352 -5.88 -1.85 28.85
CA ALA A 352 -6.33 -1.16 30.05
C ALA A 352 -7.80 -1.46 30.39
N LEU A 353 -8.70 -1.36 29.40
CA LEU A 353 -10.13 -1.67 29.56
C LEU A 353 -10.36 -3.12 29.96
N LYS A 354 -9.68 -4.07 29.30
CA LYS A 354 -9.76 -5.50 29.62
C LYS A 354 -9.32 -5.77 31.05
N THR A 355 -8.26 -5.09 31.50
CA THR A 355 -7.75 -5.25 32.86
C THR A 355 -8.71 -4.67 33.91
N ALA A 356 -9.27 -3.47 33.66
CA ALA A 356 -10.26 -2.87 34.53
C ALA A 356 -11.52 -3.75 34.68
N ALA A 357 -12.00 -4.33 33.57
CA ALA A 357 -13.10 -5.28 33.56
C ALA A 357 -12.78 -6.54 34.39
N GLN A 358 -11.59 -7.12 34.22
CA GLN A 358 -11.15 -8.28 35.01
C GLN A 358 -11.11 -8.00 36.52
N VAL A 359 -10.61 -6.83 36.93
CA VAL A 359 -10.58 -6.42 38.35
C VAL A 359 -12.00 -6.28 38.90
N SER A 360 -12.89 -5.61 38.16
CA SER A 360 -14.30 -5.45 38.54
C SER A 360 -15.00 -6.80 38.70
N MET A 361 -14.84 -7.72 37.73
CA MET A 361 -15.45 -9.05 37.78
C MET A 361 -14.92 -9.92 38.92
N ARG A 362 -13.64 -9.78 39.28
CA ARG A 362 -13.04 -10.52 40.39
C ARG A 362 -13.57 -10.06 41.75
N ASN A 363 -13.87 -8.77 41.87
CA ASN A 363 -14.40 -8.16 43.09
C ASN A 363 -15.94 -8.20 43.16
N ALA A 364 -16.62 -8.83 42.19
CA ALA A 364 -18.07 -8.94 42.21
C ALA A 364 -18.53 -9.94 43.29
N ASP A 365 -19.51 -9.54 44.10
CA ASP A 365 -20.09 -10.38 45.18
C ASP A 365 -20.78 -11.65 44.64
N ASN A 366 -21.21 -11.62 43.39
CA ASN A 366 -21.89 -12.73 42.75
C ASN A 366 -20.89 -13.77 42.21
N LYS A 367 -20.86 -14.95 42.85
CA LYS A 367 -20.03 -16.11 42.45
C LYS A 367 -20.19 -16.50 40.97
N THR A 368 -21.39 -16.34 40.40
CA THR A 368 -21.67 -16.61 38.99
C THR A 368 -20.98 -15.58 38.08
N VAL A 369 -21.00 -14.29 38.43
CA VAL A 369 -20.31 -13.22 37.68
C VAL A 369 -18.79 -13.43 37.72
N ARG A 370 -18.27 -13.87 38.87
CA ARG A 370 -16.84 -14.18 39.02
C ARG A 370 -16.40 -15.37 38.15
N ILE A 371 -17.18 -16.45 38.11
CA ILE A 371 -16.90 -17.62 37.26
C ILE A 371 -17.06 -17.26 35.77
N LEU A 372 -18.11 -16.51 35.42
CA LEU A 372 -18.34 -16.03 34.06
C LEU A 372 -17.19 -15.13 33.58
N GLY A 373 -16.63 -14.29 34.46
CA GLY A 373 -15.49 -13.43 34.14
C GLY A 373 -14.19 -14.18 33.85
N VAL A 374 -13.93 -15.31 34.51
CA VAL A 374 -12.78 -16.17 34.19
C VAL A 374 -12.96 -16.82 32.81
N LEU A 375 -14.16 -17.30 32.48
CA LEU A 375 -14.46 -17.90 31.18
C LEU A 375 -14.38 -16.87 30.03
N THR A 376 -14.94 -15.66 30.24
CA THR A 376 -14.82 -14.55 29.27
C THR A 376 -13.38 -14.06 29.11
N GLY A 377 -12.59 -14.03 30.19
CA GLY A 377 -11.19 -13.62 30.16
C GLY A 377 -10.31 -14.57 29.34
N ILE A 378 -10.58 -15.89 29.39
CA ILE A 378 -9.92 -16.90 28.54
C ILE A 378 -10.34 -16.75 27.09
N ALA A 379 -11.63 -16.56 26.80
CA ALA A 379 -12.11 -16.34 25.43
C ALA A 379 -11.52 -15.06 24.80
N GLN A 380 -11.42 -13.95 25.53
CA GLN A 380 -10.80 -12.72 25.05
C GLN A 380 -9.27 -12.76 24.93
N ALA A 381 -8.59 -13.72 25.58
CA ALA A 381 -7.13 -13.88 25.43
C ALA A 381 -6.74 -14.54 24.10
N VAL A 382 -7.71 -15.09 23.36
CA VAL A 382 -7.50 -15.86 22.13
C VAL A 382 -7.89 -15.06 20.87
N THR A 383 -8.54 -13.90 20.99
CA THR A 383 -9.24 -13.25 19.86
C THR A 383 -8.59 -11.99 19.27
N THR A 384 -7.36 -11.62 19.65
CA THR A 384 -6.68 -10.44 19.07
C THR A 384 -5.61 -10.91 18.08
N GLN A 385 -5.91 -10.77 16.79
CA GLN A 385 -4.93 -10.88 15.70
C GLN A 385 -4.71 -9.49 15.12
N ALA A 386 -3.47 -9.18 14.76
CA ALA A 386 -3.14 -7.96 14.05
C ALA A 386 -3.77 -7.97 12.66
N ASP A 387 -4.19 -6.80 12.18
CA ASP A 387 -4.51 -6.63 10.77
C ASP A 387 -3.19 -6.56 9.98
N ILE A 388 -2.92 -7.61 9.22
CA ILE A 388 -1.72 -7.75 8.38
C ILE A 388 -2.01 -7.56 6.89
N ARG A 389 -3.21 -7.09 6.55
CA ARG A 389 -3.61 -6.86 5.15
C ARG A 389 -2.83 -5.67 4.56
N SER A 390 -2.32 -5.86 3.36
CA SER A 390 -1.59 -4.87 2.55
C SER A 390 -1.64 -5.25 1.07
N TRP A 391 -1.46 -4.29 0.17
CA TRP A 391 -1.40 -4.52 -1.28
C TRP A 391 0.00 -5.01 -1.68
N HIS A 392 0.14 -6.29 -2.03
CA HIS A 392 1.46 -6.93 -2.22
C HIS A 392 2.00 -6.79 -3.63
N THR A 393 1.16 -6.65 -4.66
CA THR A 393 1.63 -6.47 -6.04
C THR A 393 2.15 -5.08 -6.36
N LEU A 394 2.19 -4.17 -5.38
CA LEU A 394 2.96 -2.92 -5.48
C LEU A 394 4.46 -3.22 -5.63
N PRO A 395 5.26 -2.33 -6.23
CA PRO A 395 6.69 -2.57 -6.42
C PRO A 395 7.47 -2.42 -5.13
N TYR A 396 8.66 -3.03 -5.05
CA TYR A 396 9.66 -2.70 -4.05
C TYR A 396 10.26 -1.31 -4.33
N GLU A 397 10.62 -1.06 -5.60
CA GLU A 397 11.23 0.19 -6.03
C GLU A 397 10.95 0.50 -7.50
N PHE A 398 11.26 1.75 -7.88
CA PHE A 398 11.27 2.19 -9.26
C PHE A 398 12.68 2.63 -9.66
N GLN A 399 13.08 2.20 -10.85
CA GLN A 399 14.34 2.58 -11.47
C GLN A 399 14.10 3.28 -12.81
N VAL A 400 15.09 4.04 -13.25
CA VAL A 400 15.03 4.75 -14.54
C VAL A 400 16.36 4.75 -15.25
N THR A 401 16.33 4.68 -16.58
CA THR A 401 17.41 5.16 -17.44
C THR A 401 16.85 5.82 -18.69
N TYR A 402 17.69 6.55 -19.41
CA TYR A 402 17.34 7.18 -20.67
C TYR A 402 18.38 6.83 -21.74
N VAL A 403 17.91 6.45 -22.92
CA VAL A 403 18.75 6.24 -24.11
C VAL A 403 18.26 7.14 -25.25
N LYS A 404 19.20 7.53 -26.11
CA LYS A 404 18.85 8.19 -27.37
C LYS A 404 18.10 7.20 -28.26
N TRP A 405 17.29 7.72 -29.17
CA TRP A 405 16.61 6.90 -30.16
C TRP A 405 17.62 6.04 -30.95
N PRO A 406 17.49 4.70 -30.98
CA PRO A 406 18.41 3.80 -31.67
C PRO A 406 18.23 3.90 -33.19
N LYS A 407 19.32 3.75 -33.95
CA LYS A 407 19.32 3.96 -35.42
C LYS A 407 18.52 2.91 -36.18
N ASP A 408 18.47 1.69 -35.67
CA ASP A 408 17.75 0.55 -36.21
C ASP A 408 16.29 0.46 -35.71
N GLY A 409 15.87 1.37 -34.83
CA GLY A 409 14.51 1.38 -34.28
C GLY A 409 14.24 0.24 -33.28
N GLN A 410 15.28 -0.44 -32.78
CA GLN A 410 15.13 -1.55 -31.84
C GLN A 410 15.89 -1.30 -30.54
N LEU A 411 15.33 -1.78 -29.43
CA LEU A 411 16.00 -1.80 -28.13
C LEU A 411 16.05 -3.22 -27.59
N GLN A 412 17.19 -3.58 -27.01
CA GLN A 412 17.35 -4.80 -26.25
C GLN A 412 17.38 -4.48 -24.75
N ILE A 413 16.43 -5.04 -24.01
CA ILE A 413 16.36 -4.96 -22.55
C ILE A 413 16.81 -6.30 -21.98
N ASN A 414 17.83 -6.26 -21.12
CA ASN A 414 18.42 -7.44 -20.50
C ASN A 414 18.22 -7.37 -18.98
N PRO A 415 17.26 -8.13 -18.42
CA PRO A 415 17.19 -8.36 -16.98
C PRO A 415 18.44 -9.11 -16.53
N SER A 416 19.03 -8.74 -15.40
CA SER A 416 20.25 -9.40 -14.91
C SER A 416 20.01 -10.89 -14.67
N GLY A 417 20.70 -11.75 -15.42
CA GLY A 417 20.51 -13.21 -15.36
C GLY A 417 19.24 -13.74 -16.03
N GLY A 418 18.44 -12.87 -16.66
CA GLY A 418 17.24 -13.22 -17.42
C GLY A 418 17.48 -13.27 -18.94
N ALA A 419 16.47 -13.68 -19.68
CA ALA A 419 16.49 -13.65 -21.14
C ALA A 419 16.40 -12.21 -21.67
N ALA A 420 17.11 -11.95 -22.76
CA ALA A 420 17.03 -10.67 -23.46
C ALA A 420 15.64 -10.47 -24.09
N ILE A 421 15.08 -9.27 -23.93
CA ILE A 421 13.79 -8.87 -24.48
C ILE A 421 14.06 -7.84 -25.59
N GLN A 422 13.65 -8.17 -26.81
CA GLN A 422 13.68 -7.22 -27.93
C GLN A 422 12.41 -6.37 -27.91
N VAL A 423 12.56 -5.07 -28.12
CA VAL A 423 11.47 -4.10 -28.15
C VAL A 423 11.57 -3.31 -29.44
N ASP A 424 10.57 -3.49 -30.30
CA ASP A 424 10.42 -2.68 -31.51
C ASP A 424 9.84 -1.30 -31.14
N LEU A 425 10.51 -0.25 -31.59
CA LEU A 425 10.04 1.12 -31.44
C LEU A 425 9.12 1.53 -32.60
N PRO A 426 8.26 2.55 -32.41
CA PRO A 426 7.48 3.11 -33.49
C PRO A 426 8.33 3.51 -34.70
N ALA A 427 7.83 3.33 -35.92
CA ALA A 427 8.58 3.67 -37.14
C ALA A 427 9.01 5.15 -37.18
N THR A 428 8.19 6.05 -36.64
CA THR A 428 8.48 7.48 -36.54
C THR A 428 9.22 7.79 -35.24
N PRO A 429 10.46 8.34 -35.30
CA PRO A 429 11.21 8.74 -34.10
C PRO A 429 10.47 9.78 -33.26
N GLN A 430 10.24 9.45 -32.01
CA GLN A 430 9.51 10.30 -31.07
C GLN A 430 9.97 10.07 -29.62
N PRO A 431 9.64 10.94 -28.66
CA PRO A 431 9.81 10.61 -27.25
C PRO A 431 8.90 9.44 -26.87
N VAL A 432 9.42 8.42 -26.20
CA VAL A 432 8.61 7.28 -25.71
C VAL A 432 9.05 6.87 -24.32
N VAL A 433 8.13 6.25 -23.57
CA VAL A 433 8.46 5.57 -22.32
C VAL A 433 8.26 4.07 -22.54
N ILE A 434 9.29 3.28 -22.24
CA ILE A 434 9.15 1.84 -22.06
C ILE A 434 8.97 1.58 -20.57
N TYR A 435 7.80 1.09 -20.19
CA TYR A 435 7.46 0.73 -18.83
C TYR A 435 7.61 -0.77 -18.65
N VAL A 436 8.57 -1.18 -17.83
CA VAL A 436 8.90 -2.58 -17.57
C VAL A 436 8.43 -2.93 -16.16
N ARG A 437 7.70 -4.05 -16.01
CA ARG A 437 7.24 -4.57 -14.71
C ARG A 437 7.72 -6.01 -14.51
N ALA A 438 8.37 -6.28 -13.39
CA ALA A 438 8.66 -7.64 -12.93
C ALA A 438 8.41 -7.76 -11.43
N LEU A 439 7.65 -8.76 -10.98
CA LEU A 439 7.44 -9.00 -9.54
C LEU A 439 8.55 -9.87 -8.94
N ASN A 440 9.11 -10.81 -9.70
CA ASN A 440 10.23 -11.65 -9.31
C ASN A 440 10.97 -12.21 -10.53
N ALA A 441 12.10 -12.90 -10.31
CA ALA A 441 12.93 -13.48 -11.37
C ALA A 441 12.33 -14.73 -12.05
N ASN A 442 11.26 -15.32 -11.50
CA ASN A 442 10.57 -16.47 -12.10
C ASN A 442 9.57 -16.05 -13.18
N MET A 443 9.36 -14.75 -13.38
CA MET A 443 8.51 -14.21 -14.43
C MET A 443 9.32 -13.44 -15.47
N VAL A 444 8.90 -13.58 -16.72
CA VAL A 444 9.37 -12.71 -17.80
C VAL A 444 8.85 -11.29 -17.50
N PRO A 445 9.73 -10.27 -17.46
CA PRO A 445 9.30 -8.90 -17.30
C PRO A 445 8.31 -8.50 -18.39
N GLN A 446 7.18 -7.92 -17.99
CA GLN A 446 6.24 -7.32 -18.92
C GLN A 446 6.82 -6.00 -19.41
N VAL A 447 6.80 -5.79 -20.73
CA VAL A 447 7.33 -4.58 -21.37
C VAL A 447 6.20 -3.88 -22.11
N ASN A 448 5.92 -2.64 -21.73
CA ASN A 448 4.85 -1.83 -22.32
C ASN A 448 5.42 -0.55 -22.93
N LEU A 449 5.01 -0.24 -24.16
CA LEU A 449 5.37 0.99 -24.85
C LEU A 449 4.29 2.06 -24.61
N LEU A 450 4.71 3.24 -24.15
CA LEU A 450 3.88 4.44 -23.97
C LEU A 450 4.37 5.50 -24.96
N THR A 451 3.54 5.83 -25.95
CA THR A 451 3.88 6.77 -27.01
C THR A 451 3.66 8.23 -26.59
N SER A 452 4.19 9.17 -27.38
CA SER A 452 3.90 10.58 -27.20
C SER A 452 2.70 11.01 -28.04
N LYS A 453 1.90 11.96 -27.53
CA LYS A 453 0.79 12.58 -28.28
C LYS A 453 1.26 13.32 -29.53
N ASN A 454 2.48 13.88 -29.47
CA ASN A 454 3.00 14.83 -30.44
C ASN A 454 4.04 14.22 -31.40
N ALA A 455 3.90 12.92 -31.74
CA ALA A 455 4.70 12.27 -32.77
C ALA A 455 4.63 13.14 -34.06
N ILE A 456 5.77 13.68 -34.50
CA ILE A 456 5.85 14.42 -35.78
C ILE A 456 6.23 13.42 -36.86
#